data_AF-A0A7X5YG65-F1
#
_entry.id   AF-A0A7X5YG65-F1
#
_cell.length_a   1.000
_cell.length_b   1.000
_cell.length_c   1.000
_cell.angle_alpha   90.00
_cell.angle_beta   90.00
_cell.angle_gamma   90.00
#
_symmetry.space_group_name_H-M   'P 1'
#
loop_
_entity.id
_entity.type
_entity.pdbx_description
1 polymer ?
#
loop_
_entity_poly.entity_id
_entity_poly.type
_entity_poly.pdbx_seq_one_letter_code
_entity_poly.pdbx_strand_id
1 'polypeptide(L)'
;MRPLILLLFILNSALIISCNSNRNRSENKQKPEQSFLLHGPIQESTAPKNLTAYFDSLQQQGFFIPYHTDSTEQQKVIHTVALLQKYQIGERKYYPAEEVQAALELMRHELGYRQNHRGEELTTEETGFFFRFLEQAARLCPDVHLLADVASADHKVGVINFQEWSYNPLYSFLLYENGKGGWNTVAIDTTGYIKIEKIFTLQKDGQTYYLLSNNFQLLGFSQFIFMIENGIASLFQGKQYEESINQWCEFYPEDATIIFNPQKICWNFCHKVGEHYQQIEGTKTLYLELAKEQSYFHVE
;
A
#
# COMPACT_ATOMS: atom_id res chain seq x y z
N MET A 1 4.25 -57.03 -29.65
CA MET A 1 5.31 -55.99 -29.61
C MET A 1 4.77 -54.75 -30.30
N ARG A 2 5.00 -53.60 -29.65
CA ARG A 2 4.67 -52.21 -30.02
C ARG A 2 5.09 -51.85 -31.47
N PRO A 3 4.43 -50.90 -32.16
CA PRO A 3 4.31 -49.51 -31.67
C PRO A 3 2.89 -48.93 -31.78
N LEU A 4 2.32 -48.67 -30.61
CA LEU A 4 1.18 -47.77 -30.41
C LEU A 4 1.59 -46.77 -29.31
N ILE A 5 2.70 -46.08 -29.54
CA ILE A 5 3.20 -44.96 -28.72
C ILE A 5 3.88 -44.01 -29.70
N LEU A 6 3.09 -43.18 -30.38
CA LEU A 6 3.58 -41.95 -31.00
C LEU A 6 2.45 -40.95 -31.33
N LEU A 7 1.18 -41.36 -31.22
CA LEU A 7 0.02 -40.50 -31.51
C LEU A 7 -0.64 -39.86 -30.28
N LEU A 8 -0.12 -40.09 -29.07
CA LEU A 8 -0.66 -39.53 -27.82
C LEU A 8 0.17 -38.37 -27.24
N PHE A 9 1.23 -37.93 -27.92
CA PHE A 9 2.10 -36.84 -27.44
C PHE A 9 1.95 -35.50 -28.20
N ILE A 10 1.11 -35.42 -29.23
CA ILE A 10 0.91 -34.18 -30.02
C ILE A 10 -0.42 -33.48 -29.67
N LEU A 11 -1.32 -34.14 -28.94
CA LEU A 11 -2.61 -33.55 -28.53
C LEU A 11 -2.60 -32.86 -27.15
N ASN A 12 -1.50 -32.91 -26.40
CA ASN A 12 -1.38 -32.23 -25.09
C ASN A 12 -0.50 -30.96 -25.11
N SER A 13 0.06 -30.57 -26.26
CA SER A 13 0.96 -29.40 -26.37
C SER A 13 0.34 -28.21 -27.11
N ALA A 14 -0.90 -28.34 -27.61
CA ALA A 14 -1.57 -27.32 -28.42
C ALA A 14 -2.77 -26.66 -27.71
N LEU A 15 -2.95 -26.88 -26.40
CA LEU A 15 -4.09 -26.35 -25.63
C LEU A 15 -3.72 -25.34 -24.52
N ILE A 16 -2.50 -24.78 -24.51
CA ILE A 16 -2.09 -23.73 -23.55
C ILE A 16 -1.64 -22.44 -24.26
N ILE A 17 -1.80 -22.33 -25.58
CA ILE A 17 -1.52 -21.10 -26.33
C ILE A 17 -2.76 -20.74 -27.12
N SER A 18 -3.28 -19.53 -26.88
CA SER A 18 -4.40 -18.85 -27.57
C SER A 18 -5.80 -18.93 -26.94
N CYS A 19 -5.97 -18.21 -25.83
CA CYS A 19 -7.10 -17.30 -25.57
C CYS A 19 -6.50 -16.22 -24.64
N ASN A 20 -6.14 -15.00 -25.07
CA ASN A 20 -7.04 -13.98 -25.58
C ASN A 20 -6.16 -12.83 -26.15
N SER A 21 -6.05 -12.75 -27.48
CA SER A 21 -5.51 -11.56 -28.16
C SER A 21 -6.59 -11.00 -29.07
N ASN A 22 -6.68 -9.67 -29.09
CA ASN A 22 -7.55 -8.81 -29.89
C ASN A 22 -9.03 -8.71 -29.53
N ARG A 23 -9.35 -7.73 -28.67
CA ARG A 23 -10.59 -6.97 -28.79
C ARG A 23 -10.25 -5.48 -28.95
N ASN A 24 -10.25 -5.06 -30.21
CA ASN A 24 -10.46 -3.72 -30.76
C ASN A 24 -10.07 -2.50 -29.91
N ARG A 25 -9.00 -1.84 -30.40
CA ARG A 25 -8.79 -0.39 -30.33
C ARG A 25 -10.04 0.32 -30.91
N SER A 26 -10.88 0.84 -30.05
CA SER A 26 -11.79 1.94 -30.36
C SER A 26 -11.54 3.03 -29.33
N GLU A 27 -11.34 4.25 -29.81
CA GLU A 27 -11.22 5.48 -29.03
C GLU A 27 -12.26 5.51 -27.91
N ASN A 28 -11.84 5.21 -26.69
CA ASN A 28 -12.62 5.47 -25.50
C ASN A 28 -11.80 6.41 -24.65
N LYS A 29 -12.30 7.64 -24.53
CA LYS A 29 -11.87 8.63 -23.54
C LYS A 29 -11.59 7.90 -22.23
N GLN A 30 -10.37 8.03 -21.74
CA GLN A 30 -9.94 7.63 -20.40
C GLN A 30 -11.05 8.00 -19.42
N LYS A 31 -11.79 6.99 -18.95
CA LYS A 31 -12.68 7.14 -17.81
C LYS A 31 -11.75 7.38 -16.62
N PRO A 32 -12.04 8.36 -15.74
CA PRO A 32 -11.23 8.58 -14.56
C PRO A 32 -11.18 7.27 -13.77
N GLU A 33 -9.97 6.86 -13.43
CA GLU A 33 -9.70 5.73 -12.55
C GLU A 33 -10.58 5.85 -11.31
N GLN A 34 -11.26 4.77 -10.96
CA GLN A 34 -12.04 4.70 -9.73
C GLN A 34 -11.09 4.99 -8.56
N SER A 35 -11.27 6.15 -7.92
CA SER A 35 -10.64 6.41 -6.63
C SER A 35 -11.10 5.31 -5.67
N PHE A 36 -10.21 4.40 -5.28
CA PHE A 36 -10.41 3.42 -4.22
C PHE A 36 -10.44 4.11 -2.85
N LEU A 37 -11.28 5.13 -2.70
CA LEU A 37 -11.79 5.50 -1.39
C LEU A 37 -12.74 4.37 -1.01
N LEU A 38 -12.24 3.42 -0.21
CA LEU A 38 -13.04 2.31 0.33
C LEU A 38 -14.32 2.84 0.99
N HIS A 39 -14.26 4.07 1.52
CA HIS A 39 -15.41 4.86 1.94
C HIS A 39 -15.13 6.37 1.80
N GLY A 40 -16.18 7.22 1.81
CA GLY A 40 -16.02 8.68 1.70
C GLY A 40 -15.13 9.29 2.80
N PRO A 41 -14.42 10.40 2.53
CA PRO A 41 -13.39 10.96 3.41
C PRO A 41 -13.98 11.54 4.70
N ILE A 42 -13.29 11.35 5.83
CA ILE A 42 -13.67 11.99 7.11
C ILE A 42 -12.94 13.31 7.23
N GLN A 43 -13.67 14.41 7.39
CA GLN A 43 -13.11 15.74 7.64
C GLN A 43 -13.20 16.06 9.13
N GLU A 44 -12.35 16.95 9.64
CA GLU A 44 -12.40 17.35 11.05
C GLU A 44 -13.76 17.93 11.44
N SER A 45 -14.34 18.76 10.57
CA SER A 45 -15.66 19.37 10.77
C SER A 45 -16.81 18.36 10.83
N THR A 46 -16.62 17.16 10.25
CA THR A 46 -17.58 16.06 10.24
C THR A 46 -17.14 14.88 11.12
N ALA A 47 -16.05 15.05 11.87
CA ALA A 47 -15.52 14.00 12.72
C ALA A 47 -16.49 13.67 13.87
N PRO A 48 -16.67 12.39 14.21
CA PRO A 48 -17.55 11.97 15.28
C PRO A 48 -17.08 12.52 16.64
N LYS A 49 -17.95 13.28 17.32
CA LYS A 49 -17.70 13.78 18.68
C LYS A 49 -17.76 12.68 19.75
N ASN A 50 -18.49 11.61 19.46
CA ASN A 50 -18.62 10.42 20.30
C ASN A 50 -18.23 9.20 19.46
N LEU A 51 -17.00 8.72 19.65
CA LEU A 51 -16.45 7.57 18.94
C LEU A 51 -17.21 6.29 19.27
N THR A 52 -17.58 6.07 20.54
CA THR A 52 -18.32 4.87 20.94
C THR A 52 -19.64 4.77 20.19
N ALA A 53 -20.47 5.83 20.22
CA ALA A 53 -21.72 5.86 19.50
C ALA A 53 -21.53 5.73 17.97
N TYR A 54 -20.45 6.30 17.44
CA TYR A 54 -20.12 6.18 16.02
C TYR A 54 -19.81 4.73 15.63
N PHE A 55 -18.91 4.04 16.34
CA PHE A 55 -18.57 2.65 16.04
C PHE A 55 -19.71 1.66 16.36
N ASP A 56 -20.56 1.95 17.34
CA ASP A 56 -21.81 1.21 17.55
C ASP A 56 -22.75 1.35 16.36
N SER A 57 -22.85 2.55 15.78
CA SER A 57 -23.68 2.79 14.59
C SER A 57 -23.15 2.06 13.35
N LEU A 58 -21.83 1.95 13.19
CA LEU A 58 -21.23 1.15 12.11
C LEU A 58 -21.60 -0.32 12.23
N GLN A 59 -21.53 -0.89 13.44
CA GLN A 59 -21.94 -2.28 13.68
C GLN A 59 -23.44 -2.49 13.38
N GLN A 60 -24.30 -1.54 13.75
CA GLN A 60 -25.73 -1.59 13.41
C GLN A 60 -26.01 -1.50 11.90
N GLN A 61 -25.12 -0.84 11.15
CA GLN A 61 -25.17 -0.76 9.68
C GLN A 61 -24.60 -2.00 8.99
N GLY A 62 -24.09 -2.98 9.75
CA GLY A 62 -23.56 -4.23 9.22
C GLY A 62 -22.03 -4.24 9.01
N PHE A 63 -21.30 -3.21 9.47
CA PHE A 63 -19.84 -3.25 9.47
C PHE A 63 -19.34 -4.12 10.62
N PHE A 64 -18.69 -5.23 10.29
CA PHE A 64 -18.23 -6.19 11.29
C PHE A 64 -16.87 -5.77 11.86
N ILE A 65 -16.68 -5.97 13.17
CA ILE A 65 -15.34 -5.95 13.74
C ILE A 65 -14.63 -7.21 13.22
N PRO A 66 -13.47 -7.11 12.58
CA PRO A 66 -12.67 -8.29 12.24
C PRO A 66 -11.99 -8.80 13.50
N TYR A 67 -12.38 -9.97 13.99
CA TYR A 67 -11.72 -10.67 15.09
C TYR A 67 -11.87 -12.18 14.87
N HIS A 68 -11.01 -12.97 15.51
CA HIS A 68 -11.09 -14.43 15.45
C HIS A 68 -12.31 -14.92 16.24
N THR A 69 -12.59 -16.22 16.28
CA THR A 69 -13.80 -16.78 16.92
C THR A 69 -13.97 -16.52 18.43
N ASP A 70 -13.04 -15.85 19.11
CA ASP A 70 -13.15 -15.52 20.53
C ASP A 70 -13.72 -14.11 20.78
N SER A 71 -14.83 -14.06 21.52
CA SER A 71 -15.47 -12.85 22.05
C SER A 71 -14.54 -11.92 22.84
N THR A 72 -13.45 -12.43 23.41
CA THR A 72 -12.49 -11.59 24.17
C THR A 72 -11.73 -10.62 23.27
N GLU A 73 -11.51 -10.95 22.00
CA GLU A 73 -10.81 -10.10 21.05
C GLU A 73 -11.65 -8.93 20.59
N GLN A 74 -12.94 -9.18 20.32
CA GLN A 74 -13.91 -8.12 20.05
C GLN A 74 -13.97 -7.10 21.19
N GLN A 75 -13.95 -7.57 22.44
CA GLN A 75 -13.93 -6.70 23.61
C GLN A 75 -12.68 -5.83 23.70
N LYS A 76 -11.51 -6.32 23.26
CA LYS A 76 -10.28 -5.51 23.18
C LYS A 76 -10.45 -4.35 22.21
N VAL A 77 -10.99 -4.59 21.01
CA VAL A 77 -11.23 -3.53 20.01
C VAL A 77 -12.20 -2.48 20.55
N ILE A 78 -13.32 -2.92 21.14
CA ILE A 78 -14.31 -2.01 21.75
C ILE A 78 -13.70 -1.22 22.92
N HIS A 79 -12.86 -1.87 23.73
CA HIS A 79 -12.14 -1.19 24.82
C HIS A 79 -11.22 -0.10 24.28
N THR A 80 -10.47 -0.38 23.21
CA THR A 80 -9.60 0.62 22.57
C THR A 80 -10.39 1.80 22.00
N VAL A 81 -11.57 1.58 21.42
CA VAL A 81 -12.49 2.68 21.02
C VAL A 81 -12.84 3.57 22.22
N ALA A 82 -13.14 2.97 23.38
CA ALA A 82 -13.43 3.73 24.60
C ALA A 82 -12.20 4.51 25.12
N LEU A 83 -10.99 3.96 24.98
CA LEU A 83 -9.75 4.67 25.33
C LEU A 83 -9.50 5.88 24.41
N LEU A 84 -9.70 5.72 23.10
CA LEU A 84 -9.65 6.81 22.13
C LEU A 84 -10.70 7.89 22.43
N GLN A 85 -11.91 7.49 22.83
CA GLN A 85 -12.96 8.42 23.25
C GLN A 85 -12.51 9.23 24.48
N LYS A 86 -11.97 8.58 25.51
CA LYS A 86 -11.44 9.25 26.71
C LYS A 86 -10.32 10.23 26.38
N TYR A 87 -9.43 9.85 25.45
CA TYR A 87 -8.38 10.73 24.98
C TYR A 87 -8.95 11.94 24.23
N GLN A 88 -9.91 11.72 23.31
CA GLN A 88 -10.57 12.78 22.54
C GLN A 88 -11.24 13.85 23.42
N ILE A 89 -11.86 13.45 24.54
CA ILE A 89 -12.53 14.38 25.46
C ILE A 89 -11.62 14.89 26.59
N GLY A 90 -10.34 14.53 26.59
CA GLY A 90 -9.37 14.99 27.58
C GLY A 90 -9.43 14.28 28.94
N GLU A 91 -10.21 13.20 29.08
CA GLU A 91 -10.24 12.35 30.28
C GLU A 91 -9.00 11.44 30.38
N ARG A 92 -8.28 11.23 29.27
CA ARG A 92 -6.98 10.56 29.24
C ARG A 92 -5.94 11.52 28.69
N LYS A 93 -4.80 11.62 29.37
CA LYS A 93 -3.70 12.53 28.99
C LYS A 93 -2.90 12.06 27.78
N TYR A 94 -2.66 10.75 27.66
CA TYR A 94 -1.78 10.18 26.64
C TYR A 94 -2.55 9.32 25.65
N TYR A 95 -2.15 9.40 24.38
CA TYR A 95 -2.67 8.56 23.32
C TYR A 95 -2.44 7.07 23.65
N PRO A 96 -3.46 6.19 23.54
CA PRO A 96 -3.34 4.77 23.85
C PRO A 96 -2.64 3.99 22.72
N ALA A 97 -1.36 4.29 22.46
CA ALA A 97 -0.62 3.78 21.30
C ALA A 97 -0.55 2.25 21.27
N GLU A 98 -0.21 1.62 22.40
CA GLU A 98 -0.09 0.16 22.52
C GLU A 98 -1.44 -0.53 22.29
N GLU A 99 -2.51 -0.01 22.89
CA GLU A 99 -3.84 -0.59 22.75
C GLU A 99 -4.41 -0.39 21.33
N VAL A 100 -4.03 0.69 20.65
CA VAL A 100 -4.38 0.96 19.25
C VAL A 100 -3.62 0.04 18.31
N GLN A 101 -2.31 -0.11 18.45
CA GLN A 101 -1.55 -1.05 17.63
C GLN A 101 -2.03 -2.48 17.80
N ALA A 102 -2.24 -2.93 19.04
CA ALA A 102 -2.76 -4.27 19.30
C ALA A 102 -4.14 -4.50 18.65
N ALA A 103 -5.04 -3.52 18.70
CA ALA A 103 -6.35 -3.63 18.04
C ALA A 103 -6.22 -3.66 16.50
N LEU A 104 -5.36 -2.83 15.91
CA LEU A 104 -5.09 -2.83 14.47
C LEU A 104 -4.50 -4.15 14.01
N GLU A 105 -3.51 -4.69 14.72
CA GLU A 105 -2.88 -5.97 14.40
C GLU A 105 -3.87 -7.13 14.44
N LEU A 106 -4.73 -7.16 15.45
CA LEU A 106 -5.73 -8.19 15.63
C LEU A 106 -6.74 -8.18 14.46
N MET A 107 -7.29 -7.00 14.13
CA MET A 107 -8.19 -6.86 13.00
C MET A 107 -7.51 -7.16 11.65
N ARG A 108 -6.27 -6.67 11.46
CA ARG A 108 -5.46 -6.90 10.25
C ARG A 108 -5.20 -8.38 10.03
N HIS A 109 -4.88 -9.12 11.09
CA HIS A 109 -4.65 -10.56 11.04
C HIS A 109 -5.90 -11.32 10.59
N GLU A 110 -7.07 -11.02 11.16
CA GLU A 110 -8.33 -11.67 10.78
C GLU A 110 -8.71 -11.36 9.32
N LEU A 111 -8.57 -10.11 8.89
CA LEU A 111 -8.82 -9.74 7.50
C LEU A 111 -7.90 -10.49 6.54
N GLY A 112 -6.61 -10.55 6.84
CA GLY A 112 -5.64 -11.32 6.05
C GLY A 112 -6.00 -12.81 5.99
N TYR A 113 -6.37 -13.41 7.12
CA TYR A 113 -6.80 -14.80 7.19
C TYR A 113 -8.03 -15.07 6.31
N ARG A 114 -9.09 -14.24 6.41
CA ARG A 114 -10.32 -14.40 5.62
C ARG A 114 -10.07 -14.28 4.13
N GLN A 115 -9.28 -13.29 3.71
CA GLN A 115 -8.96 -13.09 2.30
C GLN A 115 -8.28 -14.32 1.70
N ASN A 116 -7.25 -14.86 2.37
CA ASN A 116 -6.52 -16.02 1.86
C ASN A 116 -7.43 -17.26 1.75
N HIS A 117 -8.23 -17.53 2.78
CA HIS A 117 -9.00 -18.77 2.83
C HIS A 117 -10.28 -18.77 1.95
N ARG A 118 -10.83 -17.59 1.65
CA ARG A 118 -12.06 -17.49 0.83
C ARG A 118 -11.80 -17.45 -0.66
N GLY A 119 -10.63 -16.96 -1.09
CA GLY A 119 -10.33 -16.76 -2.52
C GLY A 119 -11.20 -15.71 -3.20
N GLU A 120 -11.95 -14.91 -2.43
CA GLU A 120 -12.81 -13.80 -2.87
C GLU A 120 -12.29 -12.51 -2.24
N GLU A 121 -12.44 -11.37 -2.93
CA GLU A 121 -12.15 -10.05 -2.35
C GLU A 121 -13.07 -9.77 -1.15
N LEU A 122 -12.47 -9.29 -0.06
CA LEU A 122 -13.22 -8.82 1.11
C LEU A 122 -14.17 -7.68 0.74
N THR A 123 -15.38 -7.70 1.31
CA THR A 123 -16.35 -6.64 1.03
C THR A 123 -16.08 -5.35 1.82
N THR A 124 -16.75 -4.28 1.42
CA THR A 124 -16.82 -2.99 2.12
C THR A 124 -17.28 -3.15 3.58
N GLU A 125 -18.23 -4.03 3.84
CA GLU A 125 -18.78 -4.32 5.17
C GLU A 125 -17.77 -5.06 6.05
N GLU A 126 -16.94 -5.92 5.45
CA GLU A 126 -15.90 -6.68 6.16
C GLU A 126 -14.70 -5.80 6.54
N THR A 127 -14.30 -4.90 5.65
CA THR A 127 -13.11 -4.05 5.85
C THR A 127 -13.43 -2.70 6.48
N GLY A 128 -14.69 -2.25 6.41
CA GLY A 128 -14.99 -0.87 6.72
C GLY A 128 -14.85 -0.49 8.18
N PHE A 129 -15.11 -1.40 9.12
CA PHE A 129 -14.82 -1.12 10.52
C PHE A 129 -13.33 -0.84 10.75
N PHE A 130 -12.45 -1.65 10.15
CA PHE A 130 -11.00 -1.48 10.26
C PHE A 130 -10.54 -0.13 9.73
N PHE A 131 -10.95 0.24 8.51
CA PHE A 131 -10.50 1.50 7.91
C PHE A 131 -11.05 2.72 8.67
N ARG A 132 -12.31 2.67 9.10
CA ARG A 132 -12.88 3.73 9.95
C ARG A 132 -12.17 3.84 11.30
N PHE A 133 -11.80 2.71 11.90
CA PHE A 133 -11.00 2.69 13.12
C PHE A 133 -9.63 3.33 12.89
N LEU A 134 -8.91 2.93 11.85
CA LEU A 134 -7.60 3.46 11.49
C LEU A 134 -7.65 4.97 11.23
N GLU A 135 -8.62 5.47 10.47
CA GLU A 135 -8.78 6.90 10.17
C GLU A 135 -9.07 7.72 11.44
N GLN A 136 -9.90 7.22 12.36
CA GLN A 136 -10.15 7.90 13.65
C GLN A 136 -8.94 7.83 14.59
N ALA A 137 -8.25 6.70 14.62
CA ALA A 137 -7.03 6.53 15.39
C ALA A 137 -5.94 7.50 14.90
N ALA A 138 -5.77 7.66 13.59
CA ALA A 138 -4.83 8.57 12.95
C ALA A 138 -5.18 10.04 13.21
N ARG A 139 -6.45 10.42 13.13
CA ARG A 139 -6.91 11.77 13.46
C ARG A 139 -6.55 12.22 14.88
N LEU A 140 -6.56 11.28 15.83
CA LEU A 140 -6.20 11.56 17.22
C LEU A 140 -4.72 11.30 17.52
N CYS A 141 -3.97 10.77 16.56
CA CYS A 141 -2.60 10.35 16.78
C CYS A 141 -1.66 11.56 16.79
N PRO A 142 -0.75 11.67 17.77
CA PRO A 142 0.25 12.74 17.76
C PRO A 142 1.34 12.52 16.70
N ASP A 143 1.56 11.27 16.28
CA ASP A 143 2.59 10.89 15.30
C ASP A 143 2.17 9.62 14.55
N VAL A 144 2.03 9.71 13.23
CA VAL A 144 1.64 8.59 12.37
C VAL A 144 2.60 7.38 12.45
N HIS A 145 3.85 7.55 12.90
CA HIS A 145 4.77 6.42 13.17
C HIS A 145 4.25 5.46 14.24
N LEU A 146 3.33 5.91 15.09
CA LEU A 146 2.68 5.04 16.08
C LEU A 146 1.61 4.13 15.46
N LEU A 147 1.25 4.35 14.19
CA LEU A 147 0.18 3.62 13.50
C LEU A 147 0.65 2.92 12.24
N ALA A 148 1.58 3.53 11.51
CA ALA A 148 2.03 3.06 10.21
C ALA A 148 3.27 2.16 10.31
N ASP A 149 3.35 1.16 9.43
CA ASP A 149 4.55 0.32 9.32
C ASP A 149 5.73 1.11 8.71
N VAL A 150 5.42 2.08 7.85
CA VAL A 150 6.36 3.04 7.26
C VAL A 150 5.71 4.41 7.25
N ALA A 151 6.41 5.46 7.64
CA ALA A 151 5.89 6.82 7.61
C ALA A 151 6.82 7.79 6.88
N SER A 152 6.22 8.84 6.31
CA SER A 152 6.95 9.93 5.68
C SER A 152 7.62 10.81 6.73
N ALA A 153 8.73 11.44 6.35
CA ALA A 153 9.50 12.30 7.24
C ALA A 153 8.72 13.55 7.71
N ASP A 154 7.68 13.95 6.99
CA ASP A 154 6.79 15.06 7.36
C ASP A 154 5.55 14.61 8.14
N HIS A 155 5.44 13.33 8.48
CA HIS A 155 4.36 12.74 9.28
C HIS A 155 2.96 12.87 8.66
N LYS A 156 2.85 13.17 7.36
CA LYS A 156 1.57 13.36 6.65
C LYS A 156 1.06 12.13 5.93
N VAL A 157 1.94 11.14 5.74
CA VAL A 157 1.66 9.92 5.01
C VAL A 157 2.25 8.74 5.77
N GLY A 158 1.49 7.66 5.86
CA GLY A 158 1.91 6.36 6.36
C GLY A 158 1.53 5.26 5.38
N VAL A 159 2.20 4.13 5.49
CA VAL A 159 1.82 2.89 4.81
C VAL A 159 1.48 1.84 5.86
N ILE A 160 0.35 1.17 5.62
CA ILE A 160 -0.06 -0.03 6.34
C ILE A 160 0.10 -1.22 5.40
N ASN A 161 1.08 -2.06 5.68
CA ASN A 161 1.30 -3.35 5.06
C ASN A 161 0.42 -4.40 5.77
N PHE A 162 -0.53 -4.99 5.05
CA PHE A 162 -1.35 -6.10 5.53
C PHE A 162 -0.58 -7.41 5.45
N GLN A 163 0.23 -7.69 6.47
CA GLN A 163 0.99 -8.93 6.53
C GLN A 163 0.08 -10.15 6.74
N GLU A 164 0.42 -11.22 6.05
CA GLU A 164 0.03 -12.59 6.40
C GLU A 164 1.24 -13.32 7.03
N TRP A 165 1.08 -14.57 7.47
CA TRP A 165 2.07 -15.65 7.64
C TRP A 165 3.17 -15.77 6.55
N SER A 166 3.20 -14.90 5.53
CA SER A 166 4.18 -14.84 4.45
C SER A 166 5.04 -13.58 4.58
N TYR A 167 6.27 -13.61 4.05
CA TYR A 167 7.16 -12.45 4.06
C TYR A 167 6.63 -11.23 3.27
N ASN A 168 5.65 -11.43 2.38
CA ASN A 168 5.00 -10.36 1.60
C ASN A 168 3.58 -10.10 2.12
N PRO A 169 3.15 -8.84 2.26
CA PRO A 169 1.79 -8.51 2.64
C PRO A 169 0.81 -8.79 1.50
N LEU A 170 -0.39 -9.19 1.88
CA LEU A 170 -1.55 -9.38 0.99
C LEU A 170 -2.06 -8.05 0.41
N TYR A 171 -1.82 -6.92 1.08
CA TYR A 171 -2.18 -5.59 0.59
C TYR A 171 -1.29 -4.52 1.21
N SER A 172 -1.21 -3.38 0.54
CA SER A 172 -0.59 -2.19 1.12
C SER A 172 -1.54 -1.00 0.92
N PHE A 173 -1.76 -0.27 2.00
CA PHE A 173 -2.64 0.91 2.00
C PHE A 173 -1.85 2.16 2.37
N LEU A 174 -2.11 3.23 1.62
CA LEU A 174 -1.65 4.56 1.92
C LEU A 174 -2.63 5.18 2.92
N LEU A 175 -2.15 5.49 4.11
CA LEU A 175 -2.82 6.34 5.09
C LEU A 175 -2.31 7.77 4.89
N TYR A 176 -3.19 8.74 4.67
CA TYR A 176 -2.75 10.10 4.38
C TYR A 176 -3.65 11.18 5.00
N GLU A 177 -3.03 12.30 5.38
CA GLU A 177 -3.73 13.50 5.83
C GLU A 177 -4.45 14.15 4.63
N ASN A 178 -5.74 14.43 4.79
CA ASN A 178 -6.56 14.98 3.72
C ASN A 178 -6.59 16.52 3.65
N GLY A 179 -5.72 17.19 4.42
CA GLY A 179 -5.62 18.65 4.47
C GLY A 179 -6.84 19.37 5.08
N LYS A 180 -7.80 18.62 5.65
CA LYS A 180 -8.99 19.12 6.34
C LYS A 180 -9.09 18.60 7.78
N GLY A 181 -7.93 18.36 8.39
CA GLY A 181 -7.80 17.81 9.75
C GLY A 181 -8.29 16.36 9.91
N GLY A 182 -8.45 15.64 8.80
CA GLY A 182 -8.82 14.23 8.79
C GLY A 182 -7.81 13.37 8.04
N TRP A 183 -8.01 12.06 8.13
CA TRP A 183 -7.18 11.05 7.50
C TRP A 183 -8.03 10.15 6.64
N ASN A 184 -7.47 9.71 5.51
CA ASN A 184 -8.11 8.78 4.59
C ASN A 184 -7.16 7.62 4.29
N THR A 185 -7.73 6.52 3.81
CA THR A 185 -6.97 5.36 3.31
C THR A 185 -7.26 5.10 1.84
N VAL A 186 -6.24 4.73 1.07
CA VAL A 186 -6.39 4.24 -0.31
C VAL A 186 -5.46 3.06 -0.55
N ALA A 187 -5.87 2.10 -1.37
CA ALA A 187 -5.00 1.00 -1.79
C ALA A 187 -3.83 1.55 -2.63
N ILE A 188 -2.61 1.05 -2.39
CA ILE A 188 -1.40 1.49 -3.12
C ILE A 188 -1.32 0.83 -4.51
N ASP A 189 -1.81 -0.40 -4.62
CA ASP A 189 -1.87 -1.18 -5.85
C ASP A 189 -3.14 -2.05 -5.80
N THR A 190 -3.75 -2.29 -6.95
CA THR A 190 -4.88 -3.22 -7.09
C THR A 190 -4.45 -4.69 -6.99
N THR A 191 -3.15 -4.97 -7.13
CA THR A 191 -2.63 -6.34 -7.20
C THR A 191 -2.03 -6.91 -5.91
N GLY A 192 -2.07 -6.20 -4.77
CA GLY A 192 -2.00 -6.85 -3.45
C GLY A 192 -0.80 -7.78 -3.13
N TYR A 193 0.43 -7.52 -3.61
CA TYR A 193 1.58 -8.38 -3.24
C TYR A 193 2.87 -7.62 -2.91
N ILE A 194 2.78 -6.34 -2.60
CA ILE A 194 3.96 -5.48 -2.49
C ILE A 194 4.12 -4.90 -1.08
N LYS A 195 5.16 -5.36 -0.38
CA LYS A 195 5.61 -4.78 0.89
C LYS A 195 6.30 -3.45 0.65
N ILE A 196 5.63 -2.34 0.94
CA ILE A 196 6.31 -1.03 0.90
C ILE A 196 7.18 -0.90 2.14
N GLU A 197 8.44 -0.52 1.93
CA GLU A 197 9.45 -0.45 2.99
C GLU A 197 9.98 0.96 3.21
N LYS A 198 9.83 1.86 2.22
CA LYS A 198 10.24 3.26 2.36
C LYS A 198 9.27 4.20 1.66
N ILE A 199 9.19 5.41 2.22
CA ILE A 199 8.54 6.58 1.62
C ILE A 199 9.61 7.66 1.48
N PHE A 200 9.80 8.18 0.27
CA PHE A 200 10.61 9.37 0.03
C PHE A 200 9.68 10.55 -0.23
N THR A 201 9.83 11.61 0.57
CA THR A 201 9.16 12.90 0.33
C THR A 201 9.99 13.70 -0.66
N LEU A 202 9.43 13.96 -1.85
CA LEU A 202 10.07 14.71 -2.93
C LEU A 202 9.33 16.04 -3.14
N GLN A 203 10.06 17.06 -3.62
CA GLN A 203 9.51 18.39 -3.90
C GLN A 203 9.93 18.83 -5.30
N LYS A 204 8.98 19.32 -6.09
CA LYS A 204 9.24 19.98 -7.37
C LYS A 204 8.19 21.06 -7.62
N ASP A 205 8.62 22.27 -7.96
CA ASP A 205 7.75 23.40 -8.30
C ASP A 205 6.64 23.70 -7.26
N GLY A 206 6.98 23.56 -5.97
CA GLY A 206 6.04 23.78 -4.86
C GLY A 206 5.05 22.63 -4.61
N GLN A 207 5.16 21.54 -5.37
CA GLN A 207 4.37 20.34 -5.21
C GLN A 207 5.14 19.26 -4.45
N THR A 208 4.48 18.68 -3.46
CA THR A 208 4.98 17.51 -2.70
C THR A 208 4.52 16.22 -3.36
N TYR A 209 5.47 15.29 -3.52
CA TYR A 209 5.24 13.93 -3.99
C TYR A 209 5.72 12.93 -2.94
N TYR A 210 5.02 11.80 -2.84
CA TYR A 210 5.40 10.69 -1.98
C TYR A 210 5.72 9.49 -2.86
N LEU A 211 7.00 9.14 -2.91
CA LEU A 211 7.50 8.00 -3.65
C LEU A 211 7.62 6.82 -2.68
N LEU A 212 6.72 5.86 -2.86
CA LEU A 212 6.66 4.61 -2.11
C LEU A 212 7.48 3.55 -2.85
N SER A 213 8.38 2.91 -2.12
CA SER A 213 9.28 1.89 -2.64
C SER A 213 9.13 0.63 -1.81
N ASN A 214 9.02 -0.53 -2.46
CA ASN A 214 9.37 -1.79 -1.82
C ASN A 214 10.87 -2.07 -1.98
N ASN A 215 11.29 -3.11 -1.26
CA ASN A 215 12.63 -3.65 -1.13
C ASN A 215 13.61 -3.27 -2.26
N PHE A 216 14.69 -2.58 -1.90
CA PHE A 216 15.78 -2.13 -2.78
C PHE A 216 16.67 -3.29 -3.26
N GLN A 217 16.04 -4.41 -3.61
CA GLN A 217 16.66 -5.66 -4.04
C GLN A 217 15.96 -6.15 -5.30
N LEU A 218 16.73 -6.80 -6.17
CA LEU A 218 16.35 -7.02 -7.58
C LEU A 218 14.99 -7.65 -7.79
N LEU A 219 14.66 -8.67 -7.01
CA LEU A 219 13.51 -9.52 -7.28
C LEU A 219 12.18 -8.88 -6.89
N GLY A 220 12.19 -7.67 -6.32
CA GLY A 220 10.98 -7.00 -5.86
C GLY A 220 11.14 -5.49 -5.88
N PHE A 221 11.64 -4.92 -6.97
CA PHE A 221 11.72 -3.47 -7.14
C PHE A 221 10.42 -2.92 -7.76
N SER A 222 9.68 -2.14 -6.99
CA SER A 222 8.38 -1.57 -7.32
C SER A 222 8.30 -0.17 -6.73
N GLN A 223 7.89 0.77 -7.58
CA GLN A 223 7.83 2.18 -7.22
C GLN A 223 6.43 2.72 -7.50
N PHE A 224 5.88 3.43 -6.52
CA PHE A 224 4.58 4.08 -6.62
C PHE A 224 4.70 5.54 -6.25
N ILE A 225 4.25 6.44 -7.12
CA ILE A 225 4.28 7.87 -6.84
C ILE A 225 2.87 8.41 -6.59
N PHE A 226 2.70 8.98 -5.40
CA PHE A 226 1.49 9.64 -4.96
C PHE A 226 1.66 11.15 -4.81
N MET A 227 0.57 11.87 -4.98
CA MET A 227 0.43 13.28 -4.60
C MET A 227 -0.91 13.44 -3.91
N ILE A 228 -0.97 14.34 -2.95
CA ILE A 228 -2.20 14.71 -2.27
C ILE A 228 -2.55 16.12 -2.71
N GLU A 229 -3.60 16.25 -3.53
CA GLU A 229 -4.16 17.53 -3.95
C GLU A 229 -5.63 17.59 -3.51
N ASN A 230 -6.04 18.72 -2.91
CA ASN A 230 -7.42 18.95 -2.46
C ASN A 230 -7.99 17.85 -1.53
N GLY A 231 -7.11 17.17 -0.78
CA GLY A 231 -7.47 16.10 0.15
C GLY A 231 -7.73 14.74 -0.49
N ILE A 232 -7.33 14.56 -1.74
CA ILE A 232 -7.42 13.31 -2.48
C ILE A 232 -6.01 12.88 -2.85
N ALA A 233 -5.67 11.64 -2.52
CA ALA A 233 -4.45 11.00 -3.00
C ALA A 233 -4.68 10.47 -4.42
N SER A 234 -3.77 10.83 -5.33
CA SER A 234 -3.75 10.33 -6.70
C SER A 234 -2.46 9.55 -6.94
N LEU A 235 -2.58 8.32 -7.47
CA LEU A 235 -1.47 7.53 -7.98
C LEU A 235 -1.20 7.97 -9.42
N PHE A 236 0.00 8.43 -9.75
CA PHE A 236 0.32 8.79 -11.15
C PHE A 236 1.04 7.68 -11.88
N GLN A 237 1.80 6.87 -11.15
CA GLN A 237 2.52 5.77 -11.74
C GLN A 237 2.83 4.73 -10.67
N GLY A 238 2.39 3.50 -10.91
CA GLY A 238 2.93 2.31 -10.28
C GLY A 238 3.71 1.56 -11.35
N LYS A 239 4.99 1.27 -11.09
CA LYS A 239 5.76 0.37 -11.95
C LYS A 239 6.29 -0.77 -11.09
N GLN A 240 5.72 -1.96 -11.30
CA GLN A 240 6.31 -3.21 -10.84
C GLN A 240 7.37 -3.60 -11.87
N TYR A 241 8.63 -3.67 -11.45
CA TYR A 241 9.75 -3.85 -12.40
C TYR A 241 10.15 -5.33 -12.61
N GLU A 242 9.22 -6.28 -12.49
CA GLU A 242 9.51 -7.68 -12.83
C GLU A 242 9.96 -7.84 -14.30
N GLU A 243 9.48 -6.99 -15.22
CA GLU A 243 9.82 -7.09 -16.66
C GLU A 243 11.03 -6.24 -17.12
N SER A 244 11.68 -5.44 -16.24
CA SER A 244 12.55 -4.34 -16.73
C SER A 244 14.02 -4.33 -16.31
N ILE A 245 14.48 -5.21 -15.43
CA ILE A 245 15.89 -5.19 -14.97
C ILE A 245 16.84 -5.32 -16.17
N ASN A 246 16.45 -6.13 -17.16
CA ASN A 246 17.17 -6.29 -18.43
C ASN A 246 17.27 -4.99 -19.25
N GLN A 247 16.42 -3.99 -19.01
CA GLN A 247 16.54 -2.67 -19.63
C GLN A 247 17.63 -1.82 -18.96
N TRP A 248 17.92 -2.05 -17.67
CA TRP A 248 18.91 -1.31 -16.89
C TRP A 248 20.31 -1.91 -16.97
N CYS A 249 20.42 -3.24 -17.13
CA CYS A 249 21.70 -3.92 -17.29
C CYS A 249 21.54 -5.18 -18.16
N GLU A 250 22.52 -5.46 -19.02
CA GLU A 250 22.54 -6.69 -19.85
C GLU A 250 22.76 -7.93 -18.99
N PHE A 251 23.60 -7.81 -17.97
CA PHE A 251 23.85 -8.82 -16.94
C PHE A 251 23.87 -8.14 -15.59
N TYR A 252 23.29 -8.80 -14.59
CA TYR A 252 23.30 -8.27 -13.24
C TYR A 252 24.72 -8.30 -12.66
N PRO A 253 25.28 -7.16 -12.17
CA PRO A 253 26.59 -7.19 -11.55
C PRO A 253 26.55 -7.95 -10.21
N GLU A 254 27.53 -8.84 -10.01
CA GLU A 254 27.68 -9.56 -8.74
C GLU A 254 27.83 -8.57 -7.57
N ASP A 255 27.23 -8.89 -6.42
CA ASP A 255 27.29 -8.06 -5.19
C ASP A 255 26.80 -6.60 -5.35
N ALA A 256 25.98 -6.31 -6.37
CA ALA A 256 25.37 -4.99 -6.50
C ALA A 256 24.18 -4.79 -5.54
N THR A 257 23.85 -3.53 -5.30
CA THR A 257 22.59 -3.10 -4.67
C THR A 257 22.05 -1.88 -5.42
N ILE A 258 20.74 -1.68 -5.37
CA ILE A 258 20.09 -0.54 -6.01
C ILE A 258 19.94 0.58 -4.97
N ILE A 259 20.58 1.72 -5.21
CA ILE A 259 20.55 2.86 -4.29
C ILE A 259 19.78 4.02 -4.91
N PHE A 260 18.86 4.60 -4.15
CA PHE A 260 18.15 5.82 -4.54
C PHE A 260 18.98 7.07 -4.21
N ASN A 261 19.15 7.94 -5.21
CA ASN A 261 19.72 9.27 -5.06
C ASN A 261 18.59 10.31 -5.07
N PRO A 262 18.24 10.91 -3.92
CA PRO A 262 17.15 11.88 -3.84
C PRO A 262 17.46 13.23 -4.52
N GLN A 263 18.74 13.58 -4.72
CA GLN A 263 19.11 14.85 -5.36
C GLN A 263 18.87 14.81 -6.88
N LYS A 264 19.10 13.66 -7.49
CA LYS A 264 18.89 13.42 -8.92
C LYS A 264 17.57 12.69 -9.21
N ILE A 265 16.87 12.26 -8.17
CA ILE A 265 15.64 11.47 -8.22
C ILE A 265 15.81 10.24 -9.14
N CYS A 266 16.84 9.44 -8.84
CA CYS A 266 17.22 8.31 -9.66
C CYS A 266 17.72 7.12 -8.84
N TRP A 267 17.78 5.95 -9.47
CA TRP A 267 18.32 4.71 -8.90
C TRP A 267 19.51 4.24 -9.70
N ASN A 268 20.56 3.84 -8.99
CA ASN A 268 21.80 3.34 -9.55
C ASN A 268 22.12 1.95 -9.01
N PHE A 269 22.70 1.10 -9.84
CA PHE A 269 23.43 -0.05 -9.35
C PHE A 269 24.74 0.42 -8.73
N CYS A 270 24.97 0.02 -7.49
CA CYS A 270 26.14 0.39 -6.71
C CYS A 270 26.80 -0.83 -6.06
N HIS A 271 28.12 -0.79 -5.92
CA HIS A 271 28.82 -1.65 -4.95
C HIS A 271 28.98 -0.92 -3.62
N LYS A 272 28.94 -1.67 -2.53
CA LYS A 272 29.32 -1.16 -1.21
C LYS A 272 30.84 -1.12 -1.09
N VAL A 273 31.41 0.05 -0.85
CA VAL A 273 32.85 0.28 -0.65
C VAL A 273 33.05 0.89 0.73
N GLY A 274 33.39 0.06 1.72
CA GLY A 274 33.41 0.47 3.13
C GLY A 274 32.01 0.92 3.58
N GLU A 275 31.90 2.17 4.04
CA GLU A 275 30.63 2.79 4.47
C GLU A 275 29.90 3.56 3.35
N HIS A 276 30.40 3.49 2.12
CA HIS A 276 29.87 4.25 0.99
C HIS A 276 29.35 3.33 -0.13
N TYR A 277 28.56 3.91 -1.03
CA TYR A 277 28.08 3.25 -2.24
C TYR A 277 28.64 3.96 -3.46
N GLN A 278 29.25 3.19 -4.36
CA GLN A 278 29.80 3.70 -5.62
C GLN A 278 29.05 3.07 -6.79
N GLN A 279 28.60 3.91 -7.73
CA GLN A 279 27.93 3.46 -8.94
C GLN A 279 28.83 2.54 -9.77
N ILE A 280 28.25 1.48 -10.32
CA ILE A 280 28.93 0.48 -11.14
C ILE A 280 29.05 0.98 -12.57
N GLU A 281 30.28 0.99 -13.11
CA GLU A 281 30.54 1.40 -14.48
C GLU A 281 29.86 0.46 -15.49
N GLY A 282 29.32 1.00 -16.58
CA GLY A 282 28.60 0.23 -17.61
C GLY A 282 27.15 -0.12 -17.26
N THR A 283 26.66 0.22 -16.07
CA THR A 283 25.24 0.09 -15.71
C THR A 283 24.46 1.35 -16.05
N LYS A 284 23.18 1.19 -16.40
CA LYS A 284 22.28 2.31 -16.65
C LYS A 284 21.66 2.85 -15.37
N THR A 285 21.13 4.06 -15.46
CA THR A 285 20.46 4.77 -14.38
C THR A 285 18.96 4.82 -14.66
N LEU A 286 18.14 4.50 -13.66
CA LEU A 286 16.70 4.77 -13.72
C LEU A 286 16.42 6.14 -13.15
N TYR A 287 15.86 7.03 -13.96
CA TYR A 287 15.38 8.33 -13.52
C TYR A 287 13.86 8.31 -13.34
N LEU A 288 13.39 9.10 -12.38
CA LEU A 288 12.00 9.49 -12.25
C LEU A 288 11.85 10.97 -12.60
N GLU A 289 11.15 11.25 -13.70
CA GLU A 289 10.78 12.61 -14.04
C GLU A 289 9.45 12.96 -13.36
N LEU A 290 9.47 13.99 -12.52
CA LEU A 290 8.27 14.48 -11.84
C LEU A 290 7.53 15.49 -12.73
N ALA A 291 6.34 15.14 -13.18
CA ALA A 291 5.51 15.96 -14.07
C ALA A 291 4.00 15.80 -13.78
N LYS A 292 3.62 15.74 -12.49
CA LYS A 292 2.24 15.46 -12.03
C LYS A 292 1.69 14.16 -12.65
N GLU A 293 0.54 14.20 -13.32
CA GLU A 293 -0.07 13.08 -14.03
C GLU A 293 0.77 12.52 -15.18
N GLN A 294 1.75 13.29 -15.65
CA GLN A 294 2.69 12.86 -16.69
C GLN A 294 4.01 12.36 -16.11
N SER A 295 4.13 12.20 -14.79
CA SER A 295 5.37 11.68 -14.18
C SER A 295 5.69 10.29 -14.75
N TYR A 296 6.95 10.07 -15.11
CA TYR A 296 7.36 8.82 -15.74
C TYR A 296 8.77 8.37 -15.35
N PHE A 297 8.96 7.06 -15.32
CA PHE A 297 10.28 6.45 -15.21
C PHE A 297 10.93 6.19 -16.57
N HIS A 298 12.22 6.49 -16.69
CA HIS A 298 13.03 6.20 -17.89
C HIS A 298 14.45 5.75 -17.51
N VAL A 299 15.10 5.05 -18.44
CA VAL A 299 16.43 4.45 -18.23
C VAL A 299 17.42 5.07 -19.20
N GLU A 300 18.57 5.54 -18.68
CA GLU A 300 19.69 6.07 -19.47
C GLU A 300 21.01 5.35 -19.16
#